data_AF-A0A970D3W6-F1
#
_entry.id   AF-A0A970D3W6-F1
#
_cell.length_a   1.000
_cell.length_b   1.000
_cell.length_c   1.000
_cell.angle_alpha   90.00
_cell.angle_beta   90.00
_cell.angle_gamma   90.00
#
_symmetry.space_group_name_H-M   'P 1'
#
loop_
_entity.id
_entity.type
_entity.pdbx_description
1 polymer ?
#
loop_
_entity_poly.entity_id
_entity_poly.type
_entity_poly.pdbx_seq_one_letter_code
_entity_poly.pdbx_strand_id
1 'polypeptide(L)'
;MDSDSFEIIKKNYYLDILESYIDRNLIPDSLNSEYEISCFWIRGSHRHYKTAPGENTVGNDMLLLDKCFDIGYIKNQDEILKFSEPGSADYLKIHNAREYRDLVDEINRELEWHISPTQEIEPLGKLVNNGDDCVYLFKVHNVGQALATSLSVDNSDPFIYFDYGMPYGSDATTKPAGARLPVNAKAAIILSHLHKDHWLGIAYEPNAYVCHWYIPAQIIKKQLRHKLAEIIVQGGTVNIIDKDIVFAYGRITCGGVSGHNPGRIASDYHETGLTMCIDAITVDESNENNQINILIAGDQDYDYIDDAQKDCLDILIATHHGRKYSWTVECEVPAARDPLTSIVVYSCGLNKKYSHLLKVADYIAANWNRDHRTYCDGDYIIRIKLRRRS
;
A
#
# COMPACT_ATOMS: atom_id res chain seq x y z
N MET A 1 -21.58 -18.76 1.50
CA MET A 1 -21.81 -18.53 0.06
C MET A 1 -22.07 -19.89 -0.58
N ASP A 2 -23.14 -20.06 -1.35
CA ASP A 2 -23.26 -21.26 -2.20
C ASP A 2 -22.27 -21.15 -3.37
N SER A 3 -21.96 -22.25 -4.05
CA SER A 3 -21.02 -22.22 -5.18
C SER A 3 -21.53 -21.38 -6.35
N ASP A 4 -22.84 -21.13 -6.43
CA ASP A 4 -23.48 -20.48 -7.57
C ASP A 4 -23.33 -18.96 -7.51
N SER A 5 -23.44 -18.33 -6.33
CA SER A 5 -23.12 -16.90 -6.17
C SER A 5 -21.65 -16.59 -6.50
N PHE A 6 -20.73 -17.48 -6.09
CA PHE A 6 -19.30 -17.33 -6.38
C PHE A 6 -18.99 -17.50 -7.88
N GLU A 7 -19.67 -18.44 -8.55
CA GLU A 7 -19.54 -18.62 -10.00
C GLU A 7 -20.20 -17.51 -10.81
N ILE A 8 -21.27 -16.88 -10.31
CA ILE A 8 -21.88 -15.70 -10.94
C ILE A 8 -20.93 -14.50 -10.84
N ILE A 9 -20.31 -14.28 -9.68
CA ILE A 9 -19.28 -13.24 -9.50
C ILE A 9 -18.12 -13.51 -10.48
N LYS A 10 -17.58 -14.73 -10.52
CA LYS A 10 -16.52 -15.10 -11.48
C LYS A 10 -16.91 -14.95 -12.96
N LYS A 11 -18.17 -15.28 -13.32
CA LYS A 11 -18.65 -15.21 -14.72
C LYS A 11 -18.91 -13.78 -15.18
N ASN A 12 -19.27 -12.88 -14.27
CA ASN A 12 -19.43 -11.45 -14.56
C ASN A 12 -18.10 -10.68 -14.55
N TYR A 13 -17.01 -11.29 -14.07
CA TYR A 13 -15.65 -10.74 -14.00
C TYR A 13 -14.89 -10.69 -15.34
N TYR A 14 -15.48 -11.16 -16.45
CA TYR A 14 -14.77 -11.27 -17.73
C TYR A 14 -15.21 -10.21 -18.76
N LEU A 15 -14.79 -8.97 -18.51
CA LEU A 15 -14.22 -8.04 -19.50
C LEU A 15 -13.87 -6.72 -18.79
N ASP A 16 -12.60 -6.64 -18.45
CA ASP A 16 -11.87 -5.54 -17.83
C ASP A 16 -11.87 -4.23 -18.63
N ILE A 17 -13.02 -3.55 -18.60
CA ILE A 17 -13.08 -2.09 -18.51
C ILE A 17 -14.14 -1.78 -17.46
N LEU A 18 -13.87 -2.17 -16.22
CA LEU A 18 -14.76 -1.86 -15.13
C LEU A 18 -14.16 -0.83 -14.17
N GLU A 19 -12.84 -0.66 -14.13
CA GLU A 19 -12.21 0.10 -13.06
C GLU A 19 -10.90 0.81 -13.40
N SER A 20 -10.44 0.84 -14.65
CA SER A 20 -9.30 1.71 -14.90
C SER A 20 -9.68 3.16 -14.60
N TYR A 21 -8.84 3.91 -13.89
CA TYR A 21 -8.90 5.38 -13.91
C TYR A 21 -8.64 5.81 -15.37
N ILE A 22 -9.70 5.83 -16.16
CA ILE A 22 -9.75 6.49 -17.44
C ILE A 22 -10.02 7.92 -17.03
N ASP A 23 -9.01 8.79 -17.16
CA ASP A 23 -9.24 10.23 -17.08
C ASP A 23 -10.53 10.53 -17.85
N ARG A 24 -11.47 11.26 -17.24
CA ARG A 24 -12.79 11.54 -17.85
C ARG A 24 -12.68 12.05 -19.28
N ASN A 25 -11.59 12.74 -19.61
CA ASN A 25 -11.30 13.24 -20.96
C ASN A 25 -10.92 12.14 -21.98
N LEU A 26 -10.69 10.92 -21.51
CA LEU A 26 -10.36 9.72 -22.29
C LEU A 26 -11.53 8.73 -22.37
N ILE A 27 -12.64 8.99 -21.67
CA ILE A 27 -13.86 8.20 -21.76
C ILE A 27 -14.59 8.63 -23.04
N PRO A 28 -14.88 7.70 -23.97
CA PRO A 28 -15.83 7.94 -25.06
C PRO A 28 -17.07 8.72 -24.64
N ASP A 29 -17.50 9.71 -25.42
CA ASP A 29 -18.76 10.43 -25.15
C ASP A 29 -19.97 9.50 -24.97
N SER A 30 -19.91 8.32 -25.60
CA SER A 30 -20.91 7.24 -25.49
C SER A 30 -20.99 6.57 -24.12
N LEU A 31 -20.04 6.83 -23.22
CA LEU A 31 -19.91 6.27 -21.88
C LEU A 31 -20.16 7.32 -20.77
N ASN A 32 -20.71 8.48 -21.12
CA ASN A 32 -20.99 9.53 -20.14
C ASN A 32 -21.93 9.05 -19.03
N SER A 33 -21.44 9.11 -17.79
CA SER A 33 -22.24 8.95 -16.58
C SER A 33 -22.33 10.27 -15.83
N GLU A 34 -23.48 10.52 -15.19
CA GLU A 34 -23.65 11.63 -14.25
C GLU A 34 -22.99 11.35 -12.89
N TYR A 35 -22.58 10.09 -12.65
CA TYR A 35 -21.99 9.64 -11.40
C TYR A 35 -20.47 9.65 -11.45
N GLU A 36 -19.85 9.91 -10.30
CA GLU A 36 -18.39 9.93 -10.14
C GLU A 36 -17.75 8.55 -10.40
N ILE A 37 -18.51 7.46 -10.19
CA ILE A 37 -18.09 6.08 -10.40
C ILE A 37 -19.26 5.30 -11.01
N SER A 38 -19.03 4.67 -12.16
CA SER A 38 -20.01 3.83 -12.87
C SER A 38 -19.34 2.57 -13.39
N CYS A 39 -19.97 1.41 -13.13
CA CYS A 39 -19.57 0.16 -13.75
C CYS A 39 -20.24 0.00 -15.11
N PHE A 40 -19.47 -0.38 -16.11
CA PHE A 40 -19.99 -0.66 -17.45
C PHE A 40 -19.64 -2.08 -17.88
N TRP A 41 -20.64 -2.82 -18.32
CA TRP A 41 -20.39 -3.97 -19.17
C TRP A 41 -19.99 -3.46 -20.56
N ILE A 42 -18.76 -3.75 -20.98
CA ILE A 42 -18.23 -3.27 -22.25
C ILE A 42 -17.91 -4.46 -23.16
N ARG A 43 -18.39 -4.38 -24.40
CA ARG A 43 -18.02 -5.29 -25.49
C ARG A 43 -17.24 -4.50 -26.52
N GLY A 44 -16.01 -4.92 -26.78
CA GLY A 44 -15.15 -4.27 -27.77
C GLY A 44 -14.25 -5.24 -28.52
N SER A 45 -13.45 -4.69 -29.43
CA SER A 45 -12.37 -5.41 -30.11
C SER A 45 -11.03 -4.77 -29.78
N HIS A 46 -10.04 -5.61 -29.47
CA HIS A 46 -8.66 -5.18 -29.26
C HIS A 46 -8.04 -4.68 -30.58
N ARG A 47 -7.31 -3.58 -30.52
CA ARG A 47 -6.63 -2.93 -31.64
C ARG A 47 -5.22 -2.54 -31.24
N HIS A 48 -4.24 -3.24 -31.78
CA HIS A 48 -2.83 -2.87 -31.64
C HIS A 48 -2.40 -1.94 -32.78
N TYR A 49 -1.78 -0.81 -32.45
CA TYR A 49 -1.19 0.12 -33.41
C TYR A 49 0.32 0.13 -33.25
N LYS A 50 1.06 -0.13 -34.33
CA LYS A 50 2.54 -0.05 -34.34
C LYS A 50 3.08 1.35 -34.07
N THR A 51 2.28 2.37 -34.35
CA THR A 51 2.59 3.76 -34.07
C THR A 51 1.34 4.38 -33.48
N ALA A 52 1.45 4.89 -32.25
CA ALA A 52 0.34 5.49 -31.54
C ALA A 52 -0.30 6.58 -32.43
N PRO A 53 -1.58 6.44 -32.81
CA PRO A 53 -2.29 7.48 -33.53
C PRO A 53 -2.26 8.77 -32.71
N GLY A 54 -2.08 9.92 -33.37
CA GLY A 54 -2.18 11.21 -32.68
C GLY A 54 -3.55 11.37 -32.04
N GLU A 55 -3.65 12.15 -30.95
CA GLU A 55 -4.88 12.28 -30.15
C GLU A 55 -6.13 12.61 -31.00
N ASN A 56 -5.96 13.37 -32.10
CA ASN A 56 -7.05 13.74 -33.02
C ASN A 56 -7.49 12.65 -34.01
N THR A 57 -6.79 11.50 -34.06
CA THR A 57 -7.07 10.39 -35.00
C THR A 57 -7.73 9.18 -34.32
N VAL A 58 -7.78 9.17 -33.00
CA VAL A 58 -8.45 8.14 -32.23
C VAL A 58 -9.95 8.44 -32.24
N GLY A 59 -10.76 7.54 -32.80
CA GLY A 59 -12.21 7.71 -32.80
C GLY A 59 -12.77 7.76 -31.38
N ASN A 60 -13.89 8.47 -31.18
CA ASN A 60 -14.51 8.61 -29.86
C ASN A 60 -14.94 7.28 -29.23
N ASP A 61 -14.87 6.14 -29.94
CA ASP A 61 -15.19 4.80 -29.46
C ASP A 61 -13.97 3.96 -29.05
N MET A 62 -12.78 4.56 -28.99
CA MET A 62 -11.52 3.86 -28.75
C MET A 62 -10.95 4.24 -27.39
N LEU A 63 -10.66 3.22 -26.57
CA LEU A 63 -10.07 3.37 -25.25
C LEU A 63 -8.61 2.92 -25.26
N LEU A 64 -7.67 3.81 -24.92
CA LEU A 64 -6.24 3.48 -24.84
C LEU A 64 -5.97 2.62 -23.61
N LEU A 65 -5.58 1.38 -23.82
CA LEU A 65 -5.44 0.37 -22.79
C LEU A 65 -4.26 0.65 -21.85
N ASP A 66 -3.17 1.24 -22.34
CA ASP A 66 -2.04 1.62 -21.48
C ASP A 66 -2.37 2.71 -20.45
N LYS A 67 -3.42 3.50 -20.73
CA LYS A 67 -3.95 4.50 -19.78
C LYS A 67 -5.04 3.90 -18.88
N CYS A 68 -5.42 2.65 -19.12
CA CYS A 68 -6.39 1.96 -18.31
C CYS A 68 -5.68 1.22 -17.16
N PHE A 69 -5.58 1.89 -16.00
CA PHE A 69 -4.85 1.39 -14.83
C PHE A 69 -5.30 0.02 -14.27
N ASP A 70 -6.52 -0.41 -14.59
CA ASP A 70 -7.12 -1.66 -14.10
C ASP A 70 -7.74 -2.44 -15.26
N ILE A 71 -6.95 -2.67 -16.30
CA ILE A 71 -7.22 -3.83 -17.14
C ILE A 71 -6.72 -5.01 -16.34
N GLY A 72 -7.58 -5.55 -15.47
CA GLY A 72 -7.33 -6.80 -14.81
C GLY A 72 -6.74 -7.80 -15.79
N TYR A 73 -5.69 -8.44 -15.28
CA TYR A 73 -4.94 -9.54 -15.85
C TYR A 73 -5.57 -10.13 -17.11
N ILE A 74 -5.32 -9.52 -18.29
CA ILE A 74 -5.59 -10.23 -19.54
C ILE A 74 -4.72 -11.47 -19.41
N LYS A 75 -5.35 -12.63 -19.51
CA LYS A 75 -4.77 -13.98 -19.47
C LYS A 75 -3.60 -14.22 -20.45
N ASN A 76 -3.16 -13.16 -21.13
CA ASN A 76 -2.16 -13.05 -22.18
C ASN A 76 -1.19 -11.87 -21.95
N GLN A 77 -0.94 -11.44 -20.71
CA GLN A 77 0.04 -10.38 -20.43
C GLN A 77 1.43 -10.71 -21.04
N ASP A 78 1.83 -11.98 -21.05
CA ASP A 78 3.04 -12.47 -21.71
C ASP A 78 3.00 -12.41 -23.26
N GLU A 79 1.81 -12.37 -23.88
CA GLU A 79 1.69 -12.13 -25.31
C GLU A 79 1.65 -10.63 -25.62
N ILE A 80 0.95 -9.83 -24.81
CA ILE A 80 0.85 -8.36 -24.98
C ILE A 80 2.21 -7.69 -24.79
N LEU A 81 2.96 -8.07 -23.75
CA LEU A 81 4.30 -7.52 -23.49
C LEU A 81 5.35 -7.93 -24.55
N LYS A 82 5.10 -8.99 -25.34
CA LYS A 82 5.99 -9.36 -26.46
C LYS A 82 5.85 -8.44 -27.68
N PHE A 83 4.82 -7.61 -27.74
CA PHE A 83 4.53 -6.73 -28.88
C PHE A 83 4.69 -5.23 -28.60
N SER A 84 5.18 -4.84 -27.42
CA SER A 84 5.41 -3.44 -27.08
C SER A 84 6.68 -2.89 -27.76
N GLU A 85 6.62 -2.74 -29.08
CA GLU A 85 7.60 -1.93 -29.81
C GLU A 85 7.51 -0.47 -29.32
N PRO A 86 8.64 0.23 -29.12
CA PRO A 86 8.63 1.64 -28.73
C PRO A 86 7.77 2.48 -29.69
N GLY A 87 6.74 3.12 -29.16
CA GLY A 87 5.79 3.93 -29.92
C GLY A 87 4.53 3.19 -30.39
N SER A 88 4.40 1.89 -30.12
CA SER A 88 3.13 1.16 -30.27
C SER A 88 2.16 1.46 -29.12
N ALA A 89 0.87 1.19 -29.35
CA ALA A 89 -0.19 1.40 -28.37
C ALA A 89 -1.36 0.43 -28.61
N ASP A 90 -1.91 -0.11 -27.53
CA ASP A 90 -3.07 -1.01 -27.56
C ASP A 90 -4.35 -0.27 -27.18
N TYR A 91 -5.42 -0.50 -27.94
CA TYR A 91 -6.72 0.13 -27.71
C TYR A 91 -7.83 -0.91 -27.64
N LEU A 92 -8.89 -0.64 -26.87
CA LEU A 92 -10.18 -1.31 -27.06
C LEU A 92 -11.13 -0.42 -27.83
N LYS A 93 -11.53 -0.90 -29.02
CA LYS A 93 -12.65 -0.33 -29.76
C LYS A 93 -13.96 -0.80 -29.15
N ILE A 94 -14.69 0.11 -28.52
CA ILE A 94 -15.94 -0.17 -27.82
C ILE A 94 -17.08 -0.25 -28.85
N HIS A 95 -17.74 -1.40 -28.90
CA HIS A 95 -18.90 -1.64 -29.77
C HIS A 95 -20.22 -1.45 -29.03
N ASN A 96 -20.22 -1.82 -27.76
CA ASN A 96 -21.38 -1.68 -26.90
C ASN A 96 -20.88 -1.43 -25.48
N ALA A 97 -21.59 -0.57 -24.77
CA ALA A 97 -21.40 -0.37 -23.36
C ALA A 97 -22.76 -0.24 -22.69
N ARG A 98 -22.92 -0.91 -21.55
CA ARG A 98 -24.12 -0.82 -20.72
C ARG A 98 -23.72 -0.56 -19.29
N GLU A 99 -24.21 0.51 -18.71
CA GLU A 99 -24.03 0.79 -17.28
C GLU A 99 -24.72 -0.30 -16.45
N TYR A 100 -24.01 -0.81 -15.46
CA TYR A 100 -24.45 -1.87 -14.54
C TYR A 100 -24.48 -1.32 -13.11
N ARG A 101 -25.43 -0.41 -12.89
CA ARG A 101 -25.53 0.40 -11.66
C ARG A 101 -25.55 -0.44 -10.39
N ASP A 102 -26.33 -1.51 -10.40
CA ASP A 102 -26.57 -2.34 -9.21
C ASP A 102 -25.38 -3.25 -8.87
N LEU A 103 -24.43 -3.46 -9.80
CA LEU A 103 -23.29 -4.35 -9.57
C LEU A 103 -22.36 -3.81 -8.49
N VAL A 104 -22.14 -2.49 -8.47
CA VAL A 104 -21.32 -1.85 -7.43
C VAL A 104 -21.96 -2.06 -6.06
N ASP A 105 -23.27 -1.86 -5.95
CA ASP A 105 -24.00 -2.03 -4.69
C ASP A 105 -24.08 -3.50 -4.27
N GLU A 106 -24.18 -4.43 -5.22
CA GLU A 106 -24.11 -5.86 -4.97
C GLU A 106 -22.73 -6.28 -4.47
N ILE A 107 -21.65 -5.90 -5.16
CA ILE A 107 -20.27 -6.15 -4.71
C ILE A 107 -20.04 -5.54 -3.34
N ASN A 108 -20.45 -4.29 -3.14
CA ASN A 108 -20.29 -3.61 -1.85
C ASN A 108 -21.03 -4.32 -0.73
N ARG A 109 -22.28 -4.74 -0.95
CA ARG A 109 -23.08 -5.48 0.02
C ARG A 109 -22.41 -6.82 0.35
N GLU A 110 -21.97 -7.55 -0.66
CA GLU A 110 -21.28 -8.82 -0.45
C GLU A 110 -19.96 -8.61 0.30
N LEU A 111 -19.12 -7.65 -0.09
CA LEU A 111 -17.88 -7.32 0.62
C LEU A 111 -18.11 -6.92 2.08
N GLU A 112 -19.09 -6.04 2.34
CA GLU A 112 -19.44 -5.59 3.68
C GLU A 112 -19.81 -6.77 4.59
N TRP A 113 -20.43 -7.82 4.06
CA TRP A 113 -20.81 -9.00 4.82
C TRP A 113 -19.65 -9.98 5.09
N HIS A 114 -18.54 -9.88 4.34
CA HIS A 114 -17.49 -10.90 4.34
C HIS A 114 -16.18 -10.43 4.98
N ILE A 115 -15.89 -9.13 5.08
CA ILE A 115 -14.65 -8.66 5.71
C ILE A 115 -14.78 -8.76 7.23
N SER A 116 -14.20 -9.82 7.79
CA SER A 116 -14.25 -10.09 9.22
C SER A 116 -13.14 -9.34 9.97
N PRO A 117 -13.41 -8.84 11.18
CA PRO A 117 -12.35 -8.42 12.09
C PRO A 117 -11.43 -9.60 12.42
N THR A 118 -10.14 -9.33 12.60
CA THR A 118 -9.16 -10.31 13.05
C THR A 118 -8.30 -9.73 14.17
N GLN A 119 -7.87 -10.62 15.05
CA GLN A 119 -6.85 -10.34 16.08
C GLN A 119 -5.55 -11.10 15.80
N GLU A 120 -5.48 -11.80 14.67
CA GLU A 120 -4.34 -12.62 14.29
C GLU A 120 -3.94 -12.37 12.83
N ILE A 121 -2.63 -12.37 12.61
CA ILE A 121 -2.01 -12.28 11.28
C ILE A 121 -1.19 -13.56 11.12
N GLU A 122 -1.68 -14.49 10.31
CA GLU A 122 -1.16 -15.86 10.24
C GLU A 122 0.36 -15.89 9.93
N PRO A 123 0.89 -15.08 8.99
CA PRO A 123 2.34 -15.01 8.76
C PRO A 123 3.16 -14.52 9.95
N LEU A 124 2.62 -13.64 10.81
CA LEU A 124 3.31 -13.20 12.04
C LEU A 124 3.39 -14.34 13.07
N GLY A 125 2.36 -15.19 13.15
CA GLY A 125 2.37 -16.38 14.02
C GLY A 125 3.41 -17.43 13.58
N LYS A 126 3.67 -17.54 12.27
CA LYS A 126 4.63 -18.50 11.71
C LYS A 126 6.10 -18.11 11.90
N LEU A 127 6.40 -16.83 12.18
CA LEU A 127 7.76 -16.37 12.52
C LEU A 127 8.39 -17.14 13.70
N VAL A 128 7.57 -17.75 14.55
CA VAL A 128 7.97 -18.56 15.71
C VAL A 128 8.63 -19.88 15.31
N ASN A 129 8.33 -20.41 14.12
CA ASN A 129 8.69 -21.79 13.74
C ASN A 129 9.97 -21.91 12.91
N ASN A 130 10.53 -20.81 12.40
CA ASN A 130 11.75 -20.83 11.58
C ASN A 130 13.05 -20.87 12.41
N GLY A 131 12.93 -20.98 13.74
CA GLY A 131 14.05 -20.99 14.69
C GLY A 131 14.56 -19.57 15.00
N ASP A 132 15.08 -19.38 16.22
CA ASP A 132 15.59 -18.09 16.72
C ASP A 132 16.86 -17.60 15.97
N ASP A 133 17.36 -18.38 15.01
CA ASP A 133 18.57 -18.10 14.22
C ASP A 133 18.31 -17.55 12.82
N CYS A 134 17.04 -17.47 12.38
CA CYS A 134 16.73 -16.93 11.06
C CYS A 134 17.08 -15.43 10.98
N VAL A 135 17.86 -15.07 9.96
CA VAL A 135 18.18 -13.67 9.64
C VAL A 135 17.15 -13.16 8.64
N TYR A 136 16.50 -12.07 9.01
CA TYR A 136 15.52 -11.37 8.19
C TYR A 136 16.13 -10.09 7.62
N LEU A 137 15.65 -9.70 6.45
CA LEU A 137 15.89 -8.38 5.86
C LEU A 137 14.67 -7.50 6.13
N PHE A 138 14.88 -6.46 6.93
CA PHE A 138 13.93 -5.36 7.07
C PHE A 138 14.28 -4.29 6.04
N LYS A 139 13.29 -3.88 5.26
CA LYS A 139 13.49 -2.96 4.14
C LYS A 139 12.41 -1.89 4.07
N VAL A 140 12.82 -0.63 3.93
CA VAL A 140 11.96 0.48 3.51
C VAL A 140 12.25 0.75 2.04
N HIS A 141 11.27 0.53 1.18
CA HIS A 141 11.45 0.60 -0.26
C HIS A 141 11.41 2.05 -0.77
N ASN A 142 12.24 2.36 -1.75
CA ASN A 142 12.14 3.57 -2.54
C ASN A 142 10.97 3.45 -3.52
N VAL A 143 9.81 3.92 -3.06
CA VAL A 143 8.56 3.96 -3.82
C VAL A 143 8.12 5.39 -4.14
N GLY A 144 9.00 6.37 -3.96
CA GLY A 144 8.64 7.79 -4.16
C GLY A 144 7.78 8.32 -3.01
N GLN A 145 6.81 9.18 -3.32
CA GLN A 145 5.89 9.77 -2.34
C GLN A 145 4.76 8.79 -2.02
N ALA A 146 5.13 7.69 -1.39
CA ALA A 146 4.30 6.60 -0.89
C ALA A 146 5.08 5.87 0.22
N LEU A 147 4.51 4.79 0.79
CA LEU A 147 5.20 3.97 1.77
C LEU A 147 5.06 2.48 1.42
N ALA A 148 6.18 1.76 1.51
CA ALA A 148 6.18 0.30 1.55
C ALA A 148 7.36 -0.15 2.41
N THR A 149 7.06 -0.91 3.46
CA THR A 149 8.05 -1.53 4.34
C THR A 149 7.86 -3.03 4.30
N SER A 150 8.93 -3.82 4.27
CA SER A 150 8.80 -5.27 4.15
C SER A 150 9.75 -6.04 5.05
N LEU A 151 9.34 -7.26 5.39
CA LEU A 151 10.18 -8.27 6.02
C LEU A 151 10.29 -9.49 5.10
N SER A 152 11.53 -9.93 4.86
CA SER A 152 11.86 -11.11 4.06
C SER A 152 12.90 -11.97 4.78
N VAL A 153 12.96 -13.26 4.45
CA VAL A 153 14.14 -14.06 4.78
C VAL A 153 15.23 -13.67 3.79
N ASP A 154 16.49 -13.71 4.21
CA ASP A 154 17.62 -13.38 3.34
C ASP A 154 17.53 -14.18 2.01
N ASN A 155 17.55 -13.46 0.88
CA ASN A 155 17.36 -13.98 -0.49
C ASN A 155 15.97 -14.58 -0.82
N SER A 156 14.91 -14.23 -0.09
CA SER A 156 13.53 -14.58 -0.44
C SER A 156 12.69 -13.35 -0.82
N ASP A 157 11.59 -13.58 -1.53
CA ASP A 157 10.55 -12.56 -1.63
C ASP A 157 9.98 -12.25 -0.22
N PRO A 158 9.57 -11.01 0.04
CA PRO A 158 8.93 -10.66 1.30
C PRO A 158 7.64 -11.42 1.56
N PHE A 159 7.47 -11.81 2.82
CA PHE A 159 6.30 -12.53 3.31
C PHE A 159 5.43 -11.64 4.23
N ILE A 160 5.93 -10.45 4.60
CA ILE A 160 5.17 -9.38 5.26
C ILE A 160 5.49 -8.05 4.58
N TYR A 161 4.44 -7.28 4.32
CA TYR A 161 4.50 -5.87 4.02
C TYR A 161 3.70 -5.06 5.05
N PHE A 162 4.23 -3.92 5.46
CA PHE A 162 3.52 -2.84 6.13
C PHE A 162 3.48 -1.65 5.18
N ASP A 163 2.28 -1.35 4.72
CA ASP A 163 1.95 -0.70 3.45
C ASP A 163 2.52 -1.38 2.22
N TYR A 164 1.80 -1.21 1.11
CA TYR A 164 2.14 -1.72 -0.20
C TYR A 164 1.95 -0.61 -1.23
N GLY A 165 2.55 0.52 -0.93
CA GLY A 165 2.29 1.79 -1.56
C GLY A 165 3.07 2.05 -2.83
N MET A 166 2.45 2.83 -3.71
CA MET A 166 3.04 3.43 -4.91
C MET A 166 2.45 4.82 -5.09
N PRO A 167 3.21 5.78 -5.65
CA PRO A 167 2.78 7.17 -5.66
C PRO A 167 1.66 7.36 -6.68
N TYR A 168 0.73 8.27 -6.38
CA TYR A 168 -0.51 8.47 -7.14
C TYR A 168 -0.75 9.95 -7.47
N GLY A 169 -1.58 10.22 -8.49
CA GLY A 169 -2.04 11.56 -8.83
C GLY A 169 -0.89 12.53 -9.16
N SER A 170 -0.85 13.69 -8.49
CA SER A 170 0.23 14.67 -8.68
C SER A 170 1.61 14.14 -8.32
N ASP A 171 1.66 13.14 -7.44
CA ASP A 171 2.89 12.54 -6.95
C ASP A 171 3.34 11.34 -7.77
N ALA A 172 2.57 10.86 -8.76
CA ALA A 172 2.97 9.74 -9.62
C ALA A 172 4.34 9.95 -10.29
N THR A 173 4.72 11.20 -10.58
CA THR A 173 6.04 11.57 -11.13
C THR A 173 7.21 11.31 -10.18
N THR A 174 6.95 11.04 -8.91
CA THR A 174 7.97 10.70 -7.92
C THR A 174 8.33 9.21 -7.91
N LYS A 175 7.61 8.37 -8.66
CA LYS A 175 7.89 6.93 -8.76
C LYS A 175 9.31 6.71 -9.31
N PRO A 176 10.20 6.02 -8.57
CA PRO A 176 11.52 5.68 -9.09
C PRO A 176 11.41 4.76 -10.31
N ALA A 177 12.31 4.95 -11.27
CA ALA A 177 12.36 4.11 -12.46
C ALA A 177 12.63 2.65 -12.06
N GLY A 178 11.77 1.74 -12.49
CA GLY A 178 11.90 0.32 -12.17
C GLY A 178 11.52 -0.06 -10.73
N ALA A 179 10.89 0.83 -9.95
CA ALA A 179 10.36 0.49 -8.63
C ALA A 179 9.41 -0.71 -8.73
N ARG A 180 9.71 -1.75 -7.95
CA ARG A 180 8.96 -3.02 -7.85
C ARG A 180 8.83 -3.39 -6.39
N LEU A 181 7.72 -4.05 -6.06
CA LEU A 181 7.47 -4.59 -4.72
C LEU A 181 7.22 -6.10 -4.84
N PRO A 182 8.24 -6.93 -5.15
CA PRO A 182 8.03 -8.37 -5.26
C PRO A 182 7.42 -8.88 -3.95
N VAL A 183 6.52 -9.85 -4.06
CA VAL A 183 5.83 -10.42 -2.89
C VAL A 183 5.59 -11.90 -3.09
N ASN A 184 5.77 -12.67 -2.03
CA ASN A 184 5.45 -14.09 -2.02
C ASN A 184 3.93 -14.27 -2.10
N ALA A 185 3.45 -15.24 -2.88
CA ALA A 185 2.05 -15.63 -2.82
C ALA A 185 1.68 -16.03 -1.38
N LYS A 186 0.53 -15.56 -0.88
CA LYS A 186 0.11 -15.73 0.52
C LYS A 186 0.95 -14.99 1.56
N ALA A 187 1.73 -13.97 1.16
CA ALA A 187 2.28 -13.02 2.12
C ALA A 187 1.16 -12.27 2.87
N ALA A 188 1.50 -11.68 4.01
CA ALA A 188 0.64 -10.69 4.67
C ALA A 188 0.96 -9.29 4.12
N ILE A 189 -0.06 -8.56 3.69
CA ILE A 189 0.02 -7.14 3.36
C ILE A 189 -0.85 -6.40 4.36
N ILE A 190 -0.23 -5.59 5.22
CA ILE A 190 -0.90 -4.84 6.29
C ILE A 190 -0.89 -3.37 5.89
N LEU A 191 -2.05 -2.73 5.77
CA LEU A 191 -2.14 -1.31 5.48
C LEU A 191 -2.15 -0.49 6.77
N SER A 192 -1.42 0.62 6.78
CA SER A 192 -1.47 1.59 7.88
C SER A 192 -2.69 2.50 7.78
N HIS A 193 -3.14 2.85 6.56
CA HIS A 193 -4.41 3.54 6.30
C HIS A 193 -4.88 3.28 4.86
N LEU A 194 -6.10 3.74 4.53
CA LEU A 194 -6.79 3.38 3.29
C LEU A 194 -6.60 4.37 2.13
N HIS A 195 -5.60 5.26 2.20
CA HIS A 195 -5.28 6.12 1.06
C HIS A 195 -4.60 5.34 -0.07
N LYS A 196 -4.84 5.80 -1.29
CA LYS A 196 -4.50 5.05 -2.51
C LYS A 196 -3.03 4.73 -2.62
N ASP A 197 -2.20 5.69 -2.27
CA ASP A 197 -0.75 5.60 -2.24
C ASP A 197 -0.19 4.58 -1.24
N HIS A 198 -1.02 3.95 -0.40
CA HIS A 198 -0.61 2.90 0.55
C HIS A 198 -0.91 1.48 0.06
N TRP A 199 -1.73 1.33 -0.99
CA TRP A 199 -2.08 0.01 -1.56
C TRP A 199 -1.88 -0.08 -3.07
N LEU A 200 -1.56 1.03 -3.75
CA LEU A 200 -1.42 1.07 -5.22
C LEU A 200 -0.29 0.19 -5.77
N GLY A 201 0.61 -0.31 -4.92
CA GLY A 201 1.60 -1.33 -5.30
C GLY A 201 0.95 -2.58 -5.91
N ILE A 202 -0.29 -2.91 -5.53
CA ILE A 202 -1.03 -4.08 -6.05
C ILE A 202 -1.15 -4.08 -7.57
N ALA A 203 -1.26 -2.90 -8.19
CA ALA A 203 -1.41 -2.75 -9.64
C ALA A 203 -0.15 -3.18 -10.43
N TYR A 204 0.98 -3.37 -9.74
CA TYR A 204 2.27 -3.67 -10.37
C TYR A 204 2.79 -5.08 -10.06
N GLU A 205 2.12 -5.84 -9.20
CA GLU A 205 2.57 -7.15 -8.75
C GLU A 205 1.40 -8.15 -8.68
N PRO A 206 1.27 -9.06 -9.65
CA PRO A 206 0.18 -10.04 -9.70
C PRO A 206 0.06 -10.91 -8.44
N ASN A 207 1.19 -11.25 -7.79
CA ASN A 207 1.14 -12.07 -6.58
C ASN A 207 0.44 -11.37 -5.40
N ALA A 208 0.35 -10.04 -5.40
CA ALA A 208 -0.33 -9.29 -4.36
C ALA A 208 -1.84 -9.58 -4.31
N TYR A 209 -2.45 -9.99 -5.43
CA TYR A 209 -3.87 -10.36 -5.47
C TYR A 209 -4.21 -11.65 -4.74
N VAL A 210 -3.23 -12.55 -4.58
CA VAL A 210 -3.40 -13.83 -3.86
C VAL A 210 -2.84 -13.78 -2.44
N CYS A 211 -2.52 -12.59 -1.93
CA CYS A 211 -2.02 -12.36 -0.57
C CYS A 211 -3.14 -12.25 0.46
N HIS A 212 -2.75 -12.25 1.73
CA HIS A 212 -3.62 -11.96 2.86
C HIS A 212 -3.52 -10.48 3.20
N TRP A 213 -4.57 -9.71 2.90
CA TRP A 213 -4.65 -8.29 3.18
C TRP A 213 -5.29 -8.02 4.54
N TYR A 214 -4.67 -7.13 5.30
CA TYR A 214 -5.12 -6.67 6.61
C TYR A 214 -5.23 -5.14 6.56
N ILE A 215 -6.41 -4.62 6.85
CA ILE A 215 -6.70 -3.19 6.71
C ILE A 215 -7.22 -2.61 8.03
N PRO A 216 -6.97 -1.33 8.37
CA PRO A 216 -7.56 -0.73 9.56
C PRO A 216 -9.07 -0.65 9.46
N ALA A 217 -9.73 -0.54 10.61
CA ALA A 217 -11.16 -0.24 10.74
C ALA A 217 -11.51 1.22 10.36
N GLN A 218 -11.05 1.68 9.19
CA GLN A 218 -11.34 2.97 8.60
C GLN A 218 -12.50 2.89 7.60
N ILE A 219 -13.05 4.04 7.22
CA ILE A 219 -14.06 4.13 6.15
C ILE A 219 -13.42 3.73 4.81
N ILE A 220 -13.81 2.56 4.30
CA ILE A 220 -13.32 2.02 3.03
C ILE A 220 -13.97 2.77 1.86
N LYS A 221 -13.16 3.57 1.16
CA LYS A 221 -13.56 4.30 -0.06
C LYS A 221 -13.85 3.34 -1.21
N LYS A 222 -14.73 3.75 -2.14
CA LYS A 222 -15.20 2.94 -3.27
C LYS A 222 -14.07 2.28 -4.08
N GLN A 223 -13.03 3.05 -4.46
CA GLN A 223 -11.89 2.50 -5.21
C GLN A 223 -11.19 1.34 -4.49
N LEU A 224 -11.00 1.45 -3.17
CA LEU A 224 -10.39 0.36 -2.41
C LEU A 224 -11.34 -0.84 -2.35
N ARG A 225 -12.65 -0.64 -2.15
CA ARG A 225 -13.62 -1.75 -2.14
C ARG A 225 -13.49 -2.63 -3.39
N HIS A 226 -13.34 -2.03 -4.56
CA HIS A 226 -13.15 -2.79 -5.79
C HIS A 226 -11.86 -3.61 -5.79
N LYS A 227 -10.73 -3.05 -5.32
CA LYS A 227 -9.50 -3.82 -5.13
C LYS A 227 -9.63 -4.95 -4.14
N LEU A 228 -10.38 -4.75 -3.06
CA LEU A 228 -10.67 -5.82 -2.10
C LEU A 228 -11.49 -6.95 -2.73
N ALA A 229 -12.45 -6.64 -3.61
CA ALA A 229 -13.16 -7.66 -4.39
C ALA A 229 -12.22 -8.42 -5.34
N GLU A 230 -11.34 -7.72 -6.05
CA GLU A 230 -10.37 -8.37 -6.94
C GLU A 230 -9.48 -9.35 -6.16
N ILE A 231 -8.97 -8.94 -5.00
CA ILE A 231 -8.19 -9.81 -4.10
C ILE A 231 -8.97 -11.08 -3.76
N ILE A 232 -10.21 -10.96 -3.29
CA ILE A 232 -11.04 -12.10 -2.88
C ILE A 232 -11.32 -13.03 -4.06
N VAL A 233 -11.63 -12.48 -5.24
CA VAL A 233 -11.93 -13.26 -6.44
C VAL A 233 -10.72 -14.02 -6.96
N GLN A 234 -9.52 -13.44 -6.83
CA GLN A 234 -8.25 -14.11 -7.17
C GLN A 234 -7.81 -15.15 -6.12
N GLY A 235 -8.53 -15.27 -5.00
CA GLY A 235 -8.27 -16.25 -3.95
C GLY A 235 -7.38 -15.73 -2.81
N GLY A 236 -7.10 -14.43 -2.77
CA GLY A 236 -6.60 -13.76 -1.58
C GLY A 236 -7.67 -13.61 -0.50
N THR A 237 -7.30 -13.02 0.63
CA THR A 237 -8.23 -12.74 1.74
C THR A 237 -8.11 -11.31 2.21
N VAL A 238 -9.18 -10.75 2.76
CA VAL A 238 -9.18 -9.40 3.33
C VAL A 238 -9.76 -9.48 4.75
N ASN A 239 -9.06 -8.91 5.73
CA ASN A 239 -9.49 -8.85 7.12
C ASN A 239 -9.32 -7.43 7.68
N ILE A 240 -10.18 -7.04 8.63
CA ILE A 240 -10.07 -5.76 9.33
C ILE A 240 -9.30 -5.94 10.64
N ILE A 241 -8.40 -5.03 10.94
CA ILE A 241 -7.78 -4.88 12.26
C ILE A 241 -8.53 -3.74 12.97
N ASP A 242 -9.32 -4.10 13.98
CA ASP A 242 -10.12 -3.16 14.79
C ASP A 242 -9.64 -3.07 16.24
N LYS A 243 -8.59 -3.81 16.59
CA LYS A 243 -7.98 -3.89 17.92
C LYS A 243 -6.48 -4.11 17.80
N ASP A 244 -5.75 -3.72 18.84
CA ASP A 244 -4.33 -3.98 18.94
C ASP A 244 -4.02 -5.48 18.83
N ILE A 245 -2.97 -5.79 18.09
CA ILE A 245 -2.46 -7.15 17.90
C ILE A 245 -1.05 -7.21 18.49
N VAL A 246 -0.89 -8.02 19.53
CA VAL A 246 0.43 -8.31 20.11
C VAL A 246 0.92 -9.64 19.56
N PHE A 247 2.17 -9.66 19.09
CA PHE A 247 2.84 -10.87 18.61
C PHE A 247 4.20 -11.02 19.29
N ALA A 248 4.84 -12.18 19.13
CA ALA A 248 6.04 -12.53 19.89
C ALA A 248 7.18 -11.50 19.78
N TYR A 249 7.23 -10.76 18.68
CA TYR A 249 8.35 -9.89 18.29
C TYR A 249 7.93 -8.42 18.13
N GLY A 250 6.76 -8.04 18.65
CA GLY A 250 6.26 -6.68 18.44
C GLY A 250 4.76 -6.53 18.65
N ARG A 251 4.21 -5.43 18.14
CA ARG A 251 2.78 -5.14 18.17
C ARG A 251 2.34 -4.26 17.01
N ILE A 252 1.07 -4.41 16.64
CA ILE A 252 0.33 -3.46 15.80
C ILE A 252 -0.70 -2.79 16.69
N THR A 253 -0.80 -1.47 16.65
CA THR A 253 -1.79 -0.71 17.42
C THR A 253 -2.76 0.00 16.50
N CYS A 254 -4.00 0.13 16.96
CA CYS A 254 -5.02 0.94 16.30
C CYS A 254 -4.98 2.35 16.89
N GLY A 255 -4.88 3.36 16.01
CA GLY A 255 -4.99 4.77 16.41
C GLY A 255 -6.43 5.18 16.77
N GLY A 256 -6.64 6.49 16.90
CA GLY A 256 -7.97 7.09 17.10
C GLY A 256 -8.20 7.75 18.46
N VAL A 257 -7.29 7.56 19.42
CA VAL A 257 -7.28 8.29 20.69
C VAL A 257 -6.01 9.15 20.77
N SER A 258 -6.17 10.47 20.87
CA SER A 258 -5.03 11.38 21.01
C SER A 258 -4.50 11.35 22.44
N GLY A 259 -3.19 11.17 22.60
CA GLY A 259 -2.49 11.29 23.88
C GLY A 259 -2.53 12.71 24.47
N HIS A 260 -2.66 13.74 23.63
CA HIS A 260 -2.80 15.13 24.10
C HIS A 260 -4.24 15.47 24.53
N ASN A 261 -5.23 14.97 23.79
CA ASN A 261 -6.63 15.19 24.12
C ASN A 261 -7.46 13.91 23.90
N PRO A 262 -7.49 13.00 24.90
CA PRO A 262 -8.19 11.72 24.78
C PRO A 262 -9.71 11.86 24.54
N GLY A 263 -10.29 13.01 24.87
CA GLY A 263 -11.72 13.29 24.64
C GLY A 263 -12.04 13.82 23.24
N ARG A 264 -11.02 14.14 22.42
CA ARG A 264 -11.20 14.59 21.05
C ARG A 264 -11.52 13.41 20.13
N ILE A 265 -12.59 13.53 19.37
CA ILE A 265 -12.90 12.60 18.29
C ILE A 265 -11.97 12.89 17.11
N ALA A 266 -11.26 11.87 16.65
CA ALA A 266 -10.47 11.95 15.44
C ALA A 266 -11.36 12.36 14.23
N SER A 267 -10.90 13.36 13.49
CA SER A 267 -11.59 13.98 12.36
C SER A 267 -10.91 13.68 11.02
N ASP A 268 -9.72 13.11 11.04
CA ASP A 268 -8.91 12.80 9.85
C ASP A 268 -8.53 11.31 9.79
N TYR A 269 -8.33 10.79 8.58
CA TYR A 269 -7.86 9.41 8.37
C TYR A 269 -6.46 9.18 8.93
N HIS A 270 -5.64 10.23 8.94
CA HIS A 270 -4.29 10.21 9.51
C HIS A 270 -4.27 10.15 11.05
N GLU A 271 -5.45 10.29 11.67
CA GLU A 271 -5.64 10.18 13.11
C GLU A 271 -6.14 8.79 13.52
N THR A 272 -6.50 7.91 12.56
CA THR A 272 -7.21 6.62 12.79
C THR A 272 -6.67 5.45 11.95
N GLY A 273 -5.37 5.23 11.91
CA GLY A 273 -4.70 4.15 11.17
C GLY A 273 -4.13 3.04 12.08
N LEU A 274 -3.16 2.30 11.53
CA LEU A 274 -2.34 1.34 12.24
C LEU A 274 -0.90 1.83 12.33
N THR A 275 -0.22 1.43 13.40
CA THR A 275 1.24 1.50 13.48
C THR A 275 1.80 0.13 13.81
N MET A 276 3.07 -0.12 13.47
CA MET A 276 3.74 -1.37 13.80
C MET A 276 5.05 -1.09 14.54
N CYS A 277 5.25 -1.78 15.64
CA CYS A 277 6.50 -1.80 16.40
C CYS A 277 7.10 -3.20 16.34
N ILE A 278 8.41 -3.30 16.05
CA ILE A 278 9.16 -4.56 15.96
C ILE A 278 10.36 -4.49 16.91
N ASP A 279 10.48 -5.50 17.78
CA ASP A 279 11.67 -5.73 18.60
C ASP A 279 12.60 -6.71 17.90
N ALA A 280 13.85 -6.30 17.70
CA ALA A 280 14.82 -7.09 16.97
C ALA A 280 16.24 -6.94 17.53
N ILE A 281 17.17 -7.68 16.93
CA ILE A 281 18.61 -7.61 17.17
C ILE A 281 19.27 -7.38 15.82
N THR A 282 20.16 -6.40 15.71
CA THR A 282 20.94 -6.19 14.48
C THR A 282 21.92 -7.34 14.25
N VAL A 283 22.07 -7.74 13.00
CA VAL A 283 23.12 -8.69 12.59
C VAL A 283 24.17 -7.92 11.82
N ASP A 284 25.27 -7.58 12.48
CA ASP A 284 26.42 -6.92 11.87
C ASP A 284 27.61 -7.89 11.71
N GLU A 285 28.62 -7.47 10.95
CA GLU A 285 29.85 -8.24 10.77
C GLU A 285 30.72 -8.27 12.04
N SER A 286 30.49 -7.34 12.98
CA SER A 286 31.19 -7.24 14.27
C SER A 286 30.74 -8.29 15.29
N ASN A 287 29.65 -9.01 15.04
CA ASN A 287 28.92 -9.84 16.02
C ASN A 287 28.42 -9.05 17.24
N GLU A 288 28.25 -7.72 17.11
CA GLU A 288 27.62 -6.92 18.15
C GLU A 288 26.10 -6.99 17.98
N ASN A 289 25.50 -7.90 18.72
CA ASN A 289 24.06 -8.10 18.77
C ASN A 289 23.39 -6.97 19.57
N ASN A 290 23.15 -5.84 18.92
CA ASN A 290 22.46 -4.71 19.53
C ASN A 290 20.94 -4.87 19.43
N GLN A 291 20.26 -4.81 20.57
CA GLN A 291 18.80 -4.81 20.61
C GLN A 291 18.28 -3.49 20.03
N ILE A 292 17.40 -3.60 19.03
CA ILE A 292 16.76 -2.46 18.39
C ILE A 292 15.23 -2.53 18.50
N ASN A 293 14.63 -1.35 18.60
CA ASN A 293 13.19 -1.13 18.51
C ASN A 293 12.91 -0.28 17.25
N ILE A 294 12.06 -0.81 16.37
CA ILE A 294 11.69 -0.20 15.09
C ILE A 294 10.22 0.22 15.17
N LEU A 295 9.92 1.49 14.94
CA LEU A 295 8.55 1.99 14.79
C LEU A 295 8.27 2.36 13.34
N ILE A 296 7.22 1.74 12.77
CA ILE A 296 6.64 2.10 11.48
C ILE A 296 5.32 2.81 11.72
N ALA A 297 5.32 4.14 11.54
CA ALA A 297 4.16 4.97 11.84
C ALA A 297 3.11 5.01 10.72
N GLY A 298 3.45 4.68 9.48
CA GLY A 298 2.56 4.94 8.34
C GLY A 298 2.37 6.44 8.13
N ASP A 299 1.13 6.88 7.93
CA ASP A 299 0.74 8.29 8.07
C ASP A 299 -0.05 8.55 9.38
N GLN A 300 0.15 7.73 10.41
CA GLN A 300 -0.45 7.99 11.71
C GLN A 300 0.25 9.16 12.38
N ASP A 301 -0.51 10.19 12.77
CA ASP A 301 0.01 11.29 13.59
C ASP A 301 0.56 10.77 14.94
N TYR A 302 1.71 11.29 15.39
CA TYR A 302 2.44 10.77 16.56
C TYR A 302 1.67 10.87 17.87
N ASP A 303 0.75 11.83 17.99
CA ASP A 303 -0.08 11.96 19.19
C ASP A 303 -1.18 10.89 19.28
N TYR A 304 -1.43 10.14 18.22
CA TYR A 304 -2.35 9.00 18.20
C TYR A 304 -1.63 7.66 18.28
N ILE A 305 -0.30 7.67 18.41
CA ILE A 305 0.50 6.46 18.65
C ILE A 305 0.63 6.25 20.16
N ASP A 306 0.43 5.00 20.59
CA ASP A 306 0.64 4.56 21.97
C ASP A 306 2.05 4.94 22.47
N ASP A 307 2.13 5.54 23.66
CA ASP A 307 3.40 6.01 24.23
C ASP A 307 4.42 4.88 24.38
N ALA A 308 3.99 3.66 24.71
CA ALA A 308 4.89 2.52 24.85
C ALA A 308 5.50 2.07 23.51
N GLN A 309 4.93 2.48 22.36
CA GLN A 309 5.58 2.28 21.06
C GLN A 309 6.58 3.37 20.71
N LYS A 310 6.50 4.55 21.34
CA LYS A 310 7.40 5.69 21.12
C LYS A 310 8.66 5.62 21.99
N ASP A 311 8.66 4.74 22.98
CA ASP A 311 9.77 4.58 23.91
C ASP A 311 10.98 3.85 23.30
N CYS A 312 12.17 4.39 23.59
CA CYS A 312 13.46 3.75 23.30
C CYS A 312 13.63 3.36 21.82
N LEU A 313 13.33 4.26 20.87
CA LEU A 313 13.41 3.97 19.44
C LEU A 313 14.83 4.04 18.87
N ASP A 314 15.24 3.00 18.16
CA ASP A 314 16.50 2.98 17.40
C ASP A 314 16.24 3.33 15.92
N ILE A 315 15.08 2.93 15.40
CA ILE A 315 14.70 3.20 14.01
C ILE A 315 13.26 3.72 13.98
N LEU A 316 13.08 4.89 13.37
CA LEU A 316 11.78 5.50 13.17
C LEU A 316 11.50 5.67 11.67
N ILE A 317 10.47 5.03 11.16
CA ILE A 317 9.96 5.33 9.81
C ILE A 317 9.01 6.50 9.99
N ALA A 318 9.42 7.65 9.46
CA ALA A 318 8.77 8.92 9.72
C ALA A 318 7.33 8.92 9.22
N THR A 319 6.41 9.43 10.06
CA THR A 319 5.01 9.58 9.65
C THR A 319 4.87 10.60 8.53
N HIS A 320 3.93 10.41 7.61
CA HIS A 320 3.67 11.36 6.52
C HIS A 320 4.93 11.74 5.75
N HIS A 321 5.83 10.76 5.57
CA HIS A 321 7.09 10.93 4.89
C HIS A 321 8.02 11.97 5.56
N GLY A 322 7.81 12.28 6.84
CA GLY A 322 8.54 13.30 7.61
C GLY A 322 7.97 14.71 7.56
N ARG A 323 6.69 14.87 7.20
CA ARG A 323 6.02 16.17 7.08
C ARG A 323 5.22 16.52 8.33
N LYS A 324 3.92 16.81 8.18
CA LYS A 324 3.01 17.06 9.31
C LYS A 324 2.87 15.73 10.05
N TYR A 325 3.15 15.74 11.35
CA TYR A 325 3.18 14.54 12.17
C TYR A 325 2.24 14.64 13.39
N SER A 326 1.44 15.70 13.43
CA SER A 326 0.37 15.89 14.40
C SER A 326 -0.62 16.93 13.90
N TRP A 327 -1.87 16.80 14.36
CA TRP A 327 -2.89 17.81 14.22
C TRP A 327 -2.67 19.05 15.11
N THR A 328 -1.92 18.91 16.20
CA THR A 328 -1.62 20.00 17.14
C THR A 328 -0.16 20.46 17.01
N VAL A 329 0.12 21.70 17.40
CA VAL A 329 1.48 22.25 17.48
C VAL A 329 2.23 21.79 18.74
N GLU A 330 1.53 21.18 19.69
CA GLU A 330 2.08 20.73 20.98
C GLU A 330 2.67 19.32 20.93
N CYS A 331 2.47 18.60 19.82
CA CYS A 331 3.03 17.27 19.67
C CYS A 331 4.48 17.33 19.22
N GLU A 332 5.29 16.48 19.84
CA GLU A 332 6.71 16.34 19.54
C GLU A 332 6.97 15.05 18.75
N VAL A 333 8.03 15.08 17.95
CA VAL A 333 8.55 13.87 17.31
C VAL A 333 9.05 12.92 18.42
N PRO A 334 8.74 11.61 18.37
CA PRO A 334 9.28 10.62 19.30
C PRO A 334 10.79 10.72 19.39
N ALA A 335 11.35 10.75 20.60
CA ALA A 335 12.78 10.92 20.78
C ALA A 335 13.57 9.67 20.34
N ALA A 336 14.70 9.88 19.68
CA ALA A 336 15.69 8.83 19.45
C ALA A 336 16.25 8.30 20.79
N ARG A 337 16.46 6.99 20.87
CA ARG A 337 17.14 6.36 22.02
C ARG A 337 18.57 6.88 22.18
N ASP A 338 19.34 6.90 21.09
CA ASP A 338 20.71 7.35 21.07
C ASP A 338 20.98 8.22 19.82
N PRO A 339 21.30 9.51 19.98
CA PRO A 339 21.53 10.41 18.86
C PRO A 339 22.67 10.00 17.93
N LEU A 340 23.59 9.14 18.36
CA LEU A 340 24.74 8.71 17.55
C LEU A 340 24.43 7.48 16.69
N THR A 341 23.51 6.63 17.14
CA THR A 341 23.26 5.32 16.51
C THR A 341 21.85 5.19 15.94
N SER A 342 20.85 5.82 16.55
CA SER A 342 19.46 5.83 16.05
C SER A 342 19.33 6.56 14.71
N ILE A 343 18.39 6.11 13.88
CA ILE A 343 18.14 6.67 12.53
C ILE A 343 16.66 6.86 12.23
N VAL A 344 16.32 7.99 11.64
CA VAL A 344 15.00 8.22 11.05
C VAL A 344 15.03 7.91 9.55
N VAL A 345 14.05 7.17 9.05
CA VAL A 345 13.91 6.82 7.64
C VAL A 345 12.71 7.55 7.06
N TYR A 346 12.94 8.35 6.02
CA TYR A 346 11.93 9.05 5.25
C TYR A 346 11.65 8.28 3.96
N SER A 347 10.52 7.58 3.89
CA SER A 347 10.01 7.04 2.61
C SER A 347 9.42 8.20 1.82
N CYS A 348 10.18 8.84 0.94
CA CYS A 348 9.73 10.03 0.24
C CYS A 348 10.27 10.11 -1.18
N GLY A 349 9.57 10.87 -2.03
CA GLY A 349 9.93 11.08 -3.42
C GLY A 349 10.52 12.47 -3.66
N LEU A 350 11.33 12.60 -4.72
CA LEU A 350 11.82 13.92 -5.13
C LEU A 350 10.70 14.74 -5.78
N ASN A 351 9.96 15.50 -4.98
CA ASN A 351 8.99 16.46 -5.50
C ASN A 351 9.45 17.90 -5.21
N LYS A 352 9.80 18.67 -6.25
CA LYS A 352 10.21 20.08 -6.13
C LYS A 352 9.16 20.97 -5.45
N LYS A 353 7.87 20.61 -5.50
CA LYS A 353 6.81 21.36 -4.80
C LYS A 353 6.84 21.15 -3.29
N TYR A 354 7.42 20.04 -2.81
CA TYR A 354 7.28 19.61 -1.44
C TYR A 354 8.60 19.24 -0.74
N SER A 355 9.73 19.29 -1.45
CA SER A 355 11.09 19.10 -0.89
C SER A 355 11.43 20.07 0.24
N HIS A 356 10.66 21.15 0.40
CA HIS A 356 10.79 22.15 1.46
C HIS A 356 9.92 21.87 2.70
N LEU A 357 9.15 20.77 2.74
CA LEU A 357 8.18 20.48 3.81
C LEU A 357 8.63 19.42 4.81
N LEU A 358 9.78 18.77 4.60
CA LEU A 358 10.31 17.85 5.61
C LEU A 358 10.64 18.64 6.88
N LYS A 359 10.12 18.18 8.00
CA LYS A 359 10.31 18.78 9.32
C LYS A 359 11.63 18.36 9.98
N VAL A 360 12.70 18.29 9.19
CA VAL A 360 14.01 17.74 9.63
C VAL A 360 14.52 18.40 10.92
N ALA A 361 14.30 19.70 11.09
CA ALA A 361 14.69 20.41 12.31
C ALA A 361 13.99 19.85 13.57
N ASP A 362 12.72 19.44 13.46
CA ASP A 362 11.93 18.89 14.56
C ASP A 362 12.45 17.48 14.91
N TYR A 363 12.84 16.69 13.90
CA TYR A 363 13.49 15.38 14.10
C TYR A 363 14.88 15.52 14.76
N ILE A 364 15.70 16.49 14.32
CA ILE A 364 16.99 16.77 14.97
C ILE A 364 16.80 17.22 16.42
N ALA A 365 15.79 18.04 16.71
CA ALA A 365 15.44 18.45 18.07
C ALA A 365 15.03 17.25 18.95
N ALA A 366 14.43 16.22 18.35
CA ALA A 366 14.12 14.93 18.96
C ALA A 366 15.29 13.92 18.91
N ASN A 367 16.53 14.40 18.77
CA ASN A 367 17.77 13.62 18.77
C ASN A 367 17.98 12.69 17.56
N TRP A 368 17.22 12.82 16.46
CA TRP A 368 17.48 12.07 15.22
C TRP A 368 18.56 12.75 14.38
N ASN A 369 19.83 12.59 14.76
CA ASN A 369 20.96 13.20 14.04
C ASN A 369 21.41 12.41 12.81
N ARG A 370 20.82 11.24 12.56
CA ARG A 370 21.03 10.43 11.36
C ARG A 370 19.70 10.24 10.66
N ASP A 371 19.69 10.45 9.34
CA ASP A 371 18.55 10.19 8.49
C ASP A 371 18.90 9.34 7.27
N HIS A 372 17.89 8.68 6.71
CA HIS A 372 17.91 8.02 5.40
C HIS A 372 16.72 8.51 4.59
N ARG A 373 16.92 8.97 3.36
CA ARG A 373 15.87 9.48 2.49
C ARG A 373 15.81 8.65 1.23
N THR A 374 14.70 7.95 1.03
CA THR A 374 14.66 6.93 -0.02
C THR A 374 14.85 7.49 -1.43
N TYR A 375 14.43 8.72 -1.72
CA TYR A 375 14.63 9.32 -3.06
C TYR A 375 16.10 9.54 -3.45
N CYS A 376 17.02 9.77 -2.50
CA CYS A 376 18.44 10.01 -2.81
C CYS A 376 19.34 8.85 -2.40
N ASP A 377 19.00 8.15 -1.31
CA ASP A 377 19.82 7.09 -0.74
C ASP A 377 19.39 5.71 -1.23
N GLY A 378 18.25 5.60 -1.92
CA GLY A 378 17.66 4.35 -2.35
C GLY A 378 16.93 3.62 -1.22
N ASP A 379 16.81 2.31 -1.34
CA ASP A 379 16.17 1.49 -0.31
C ASP A 379 16.97 1.54 1.01
N TYR A 380 16.28 1.64 2.15
CA TYR A 380 16.90 1.39 3.45
C TYR A 380 16.81 -0.10 3.76
N ILE A 381 17.92 -0.76 4.08
CA ILE A 381 17.98 -2.20 4.33
C ILE A 381 18.83 -2.47 5.56
N ILE A 382 18.32 -3.30 6.47
CA ILE A 382 19.08 -3.84 7.59
C ILE A 382 18.82 -5.34 7.77
N ARG A 383 19.82 -6.04 8.29
CA ARG A 383 19.74 -7.45 8.66
C ARG A 383 19.40 -7.56 10.14
N ILE A 384 18.36 -8.31 10.47
CA ILE A 384 17.86 -8.43 11.83
C ILE A 384 17.54 -9.88 12.20
N LYS A 385 17.68 -10.22 13.48
CA LYS A 385 17.02 -11.38 14.10
C LYS A 385 15.86 -10.87 14.94
N LEU A 386 14.71 -11.52 14.84
CA LEU A 386 13.54 -11.15 15.65
C LEU A 386 13.74 -11.63 17.09
N ARG A 387 13.41 -10.79 18.08
CA ARG A 387 13.61 -11.11 19.49
C ARG A 387 12.29 -11.25 20.23
N ARG A 388 12.05 -12.39 20.88
CA ARG A 388 10.84 -12.57 21.68
C ARG A 388 10.82 -11.57 22.84
N ARG A 389 9.69 -10.89 23.01
CA ARG A 389 9.41 -10.18 24.28
C ARG A 389 9.27 -11.22 25.39
N SER A 390 10.08 -11.06 26.43
CA SER A 390 10.09 -11.88 27.65
C SER A 390 8.92 -11.58 28.55
#